data_AF-A0A8W4FND5-F1
#
_entry.id   AF-A0A8W4FND5-F1
#
_cell.length_a   1.000
_cell.length_b   1.000
_cell.length_c   1.000
_cell.angle_alpha   90.00
_cell.angle_beta   90.00
_cell.angle_gamma   90.00
#
_symmetry.space_group_name_H-M   'P 1'
#
loop_
_entity.id
_entity.type
_entity.pdbx_description
1 polymer ?
#
loop_
_entity_poly.entity_id
_entity_poly.type
_entity_poly.pdbx_seq_one_letter_code
_entity_poly.pdbx_strand_id
1 'polypeptide(L)'
;MKSKGLANTILNGEKLKAFPLKSGTRQGCPLSPLLFNIVWEVLATVVRQTKEIKGIQTGREEVKLPLFADDMILYIENPKDSTQKPLELINEFSKVAGHQD
;
A
#
# COMPACT_ATOMS: atom_id res chain seq x y z
N MET A 1 -16.36 -0.93 -25.49
CA MET A 1 -16.51 -0.42 -24.11
C MET A 1 -15.94 -1.47 -23.17
N LYS A 2 -14.75 -1.28 -22.58
CA LYS A 2 -14.20 -2.26 -21.62
C LYS A 2 -15.06 -2.21 -20.36
N SER A 3 -15.51 -3.36 -19.85
CA SER A 3 -16.21 -3.40 -18.56
C SER A 3 -15.25 -2.89 -17.47
N LYS A 4 -15.72 -1.96 -16.64
CA LYS A 4 -14.97 -1.52 -15.46
C LYS A 4 -15.03 -2.64 -14.42
N GLY A 5 -13.87 -3.13 -13.99
CA GLY A 5 -13.78 -4.09 -12.89
C GLY A 5 -14.24 -3.46 -11.57
N LEU A 6 -14.74 -4.29 -10.67
CA LEU A 6 -15.04 -3.91 -9.28
C LEU A 6 -13.83 -4.27 -8.41
N ALA A 7 -13.34 -3.32 -7.63
CA ALA A 7 -12.34 -3.59 -6.60
C ALA A 7 -13.04 -4.15 -5.36
N ASN A 8 -12.49 -5.22 -4.78
CA ASN A 8 -12.92 -5.77 -3.50
C ASN A 8 -11.75 -5.65 -2.51
N THR A 9 -11.98 -5.10 -1.33
CA THR A 9 -10.98 -5.00 -0.26
C THR A 9 -11.39 -5.92 0.88
N ILE A 10 -10.44 -6.65 1.47
CA ILE A 10 -10.66 -7.49 2.65
C ILE A 10 -9.74 -6.97 3.76
N LEU A 11 -10.31 -6.65 4.92
CA LEU A 11 -9.58 -6.21 6.11
C LEU A 11 -9.87 -7.19 7.24
N ASN A 12 -8.86 -7.88 7.76
CA ASN A 12 -9.00 -8.85 8.86
C ASN A 12 -10.05 -9.96 8.60
N GLY A 13 -10.23 -10.37 7.34
CA GLY A 13 -11.24 -11.36 6.93
C GLY A 13 -12.63 -10.78 6.68
N GLU A 14 -12.86 -9.51 6.98
CA GLU A 14 -14.10 -8.80 6.65
C GLU A 14 -14.01 -8.20 5.24
N LYS A 15 -15.00 -8.50 4.41
CA LYS A 15 -15.10 -7.96 3.05
C LYS A 15 -15.73 -6.56 3.11
N LEU A 16 -14.96 -5.55 2.68
CA LEU A 16 -15.45 -4.18 2.54
C LEU A 16 -16.31 -4.02 1.28
N LYS A 17 -17.04 -2.90 1.22
CA LYS A 17 -17.90 -2.56 0.08
C LYS A 17 -17.07 -2.44 -1.20
N ALA A 18 -17.50 -3.14 -2.25
CA ALA A 18 -16.84 -3.06 -3.54
C ALA A 18 -17.07 -1.69 -4.18
N PHE A 19 -16.04 -1.13 -4.81
CA PHE A 19 -16.09 0.16 -5.50
C PHE A 19 -15.65 0.02 -6.98
N PRO A 20 -16.20 0.84 -7.89
CA PRO A 20 -15.88 0.77 -9.31
C PRO A 20 -14.46 1.29 -9.57
N LEU A 21 -13.65 0.52 -10.31
CA LEU A 21 -12.32 0.97 -10.72
C LEU A 21 -12.43 2.14 -11.71
N LYS A 22 -11.79 3.27 -11.37
CA LYS A 22 -11.80 4.48 -12.20
C LYS A 22 -10.77 4.40 -13.35
N SER A 23 -9.65 3.71 -13.14
CA SER A 23 -8.54 3.56 -14.08
C SER A 23 -7.83 2.22 -13.90
N GLY A 24 -7.05 1.79 -14.89
CA GLY A 24 -6.21 0.60 -14.85
C GLY A 24 -5.08 0.70 -15.87
N THR A 25 -3.97 0.01 -15.64
CA THR A 25 -2.83 0.00 -16.58
C THR A 25 -3.16 -0.85 -17.81
N ARG A 26 -2.67 -0.44 -18.98
CA ARG A 26 -2.83 -1.24 -20.20
C ARG A 26 -1.90 -2.45 -20.11
N GLN A 27 -2.46 -3.65 -19.99
CA GLN A 27 -1.68 -4.89 -20.09
C GLN A 27 -0.83 -4.89 -21.37
N GLY A 28 0.45 -5.24 -21.24
CA GLY A 28 1.43 -5.23 -22.33
C GLY A 28 2.16 -3.90 -22.56
N CYS A 29 1.91 -2.87 -21.74
CA CYS A 29 2.72 -1.66 -21.77
C CYS A 29 4.06 -1.91 -21.02
N PRO A 30 5.22 -1.77 -21.69
CA PRO A 30 6.52 -2.02 -21.06
C PRO A 30 6.86 -1.04 -19.93
N LEU A 31 6.21 0.14 -19.92
CA LEU A 31 6.43 1.18 -18.90
C LEU A 31 5.56 1.02 -17.64
N SER A 32 4.47 0.26 -17.71
CA SER A 32 3.54 0.13 -16.58
C SER A 32 4.16 -0.47 -15.31
N PRO A 33 5.01 -1.52 -15.39
CA PRO A 33 5.68 -2.05 -14.19
C PRO A 33 6.61 -1.03 -13.53
N LEU A 34 7.35 -0.25 -14.32
CA LEU A 34 8.25 0.77 -13.79
C LEU A 34 7.49 1.88 -13.07
N LEU A 35 6.40 2.39 -13.68
CA LEU A 35 5.55 3.41 -13.06
C LEU A 35 4.91 2.90 -11.76
N PHE A 36 4.49 1.64 -11.74
CA PHE A 36 3.95 1.00 -10.54
C PHE A 36 5.00 0.96 -9.41
N ASN A 37 6.22 0.51 -9.70
CA ASN A 37 7.31 0.48 -8.73
C ASN A 37 7.67 1.86 -8.19
N ILE A 38 7.67 2.90 -9.03
CA ILE A 38 7.95 4.28 -8.60
C ILE A 38 6.88 4.76 -7.60
N VAL A 39 5.60 4.51 -7.91
CA VAL A 39 4.48 4.92 -7.05
C VAL A 39 4.56 4.23 -5.68
N TRP A 40 4.88 2.94 -5.63
CA TRP A 40 5.05 2.21 -4.36
C TRP A 40 6.29 2.63 -3.59
N GLU A 41 7.39 2.95 -4.29
CA GLU A 41 8.62 3.38 -3.64
C GLU A 41 8.45 4.72 -2.91
N VAL A 42 7.58 5.61 -3.40
CA VAL A 42 7.19 6.84 -2.69
C VAL A 42 6.54 6.49 -1.35
N LEU A 43 5.55 5.60 -1.32
CA LEU A 43 4.89 5.19 -0.07
C LEU A 43 5.88 4.48 0.87
N ALA A 44 6.69 3.57 0.33
CA ALA A 44 7.69 2.83 1.09
C ALA A 44 8.71 3.75 1.75
N THR A 45 9.12 4.81 1.06
CA THR A 45 10.03 5.82 1.60
C THR A 45 9.41 6.57 2.77
N VAL A 46 8.15 6.99 2.64
CA VAL A 46 7.42 7.68 3.73
C VAL A 46 7.30 6.77 4.96
N VAL A 47 6.97 5.49 4.76
CA VAL A 47 6.89 4.52 5.87
C VAL A 47 8.25 4.33 6.53
N ARG A 48 9.33 4.17 5.75
CA ARG A 48 10.69 4.00 6.29
C ARG A 48 11.11 5.18 7.16
N GLN A 49 10.80 6.41 6.73
CA GLN A 49 11.16 7.65 7.42
C GLN A 49 10.27 7.98 8.62
N THR A 50 9.04 7.46 8.66
CA THR A 50 8.11 7.72 9.77
C THR A 50 8.60 7.03 11.05
N LYS A 51 9.02 7.83 12.03
CA LYS A 51 9.57 7.34 13.32
C LYS A 51 8.52 6.65 14.20
N GLU A 52 7.27 7.03 14.04
CA GLU A 52 6.13 6.47 14.77
C GLU A 52 5.81 5.03 14.31
N ILE A 53 6.20 4.68 13.08
CA ILE A 53 6.09 3.31 12.56
C ILE A 53 7.41 2.61 12.90
N LYS A 54 7.36 1.75 13.92
CA LYS A 54 8.48 0.89 14.27
C LYS A 54 8.35 -0.47 13.61
N GLY A 55 9.37 -0.86 12.88
CA GLY A 55 9.51 -2.17 12.25
C GLY A 55 10.14 -3.19 13.18
N ILE A 56 10.49 -4.34 12.62
CA ILE A 56 11.17 -5.39 13.37
C ILE A 56 12.67 -5.10 13.37
N GLN A 57 13.29 -5.08 14.55
CA GLN A 57 14.75 -4.97 14.68
C GLN A 57 15.42 -6.29 14.34
N THR A 58 16.34 -6.28 13.38
CA THR A 58 17.22 -7.40 13.04
C THR A 58 18.68 -6.95 13.20
N GLY A 59 19.26 -7.27 14.36
CA GLY A 59 20.60 -6.81 14.73
C GLY A 59 20.67 -5.28 14.87
N ARG A 60 21.31 -4.60 13.92
CA ARG A 60 21.45 -3.13 13.89
C ARG A 60 20.52 -2.44 12.89
N GLU A 61 19.78 -3.23 12.12
CA GLU A 61 18.89 -2.72 11.07
C GLU A 61 17.43 -2.90 11.48
N GLU A 62 16.59 -1.95 11.09
CA GLU A 62 15.16 -2.00 11.31
C GLU A 62 14.46 -2.30 9.98
N VAL A 63 13.73 -3.42 9.92
CA VAL A 63 12.95 -3.80 8.75
C VAL A 63 11.49 -3.41 8.97
N LYS A 64 11.06 -2.35 8.29
CA LYS A 64 9.67 -1.88 8.33
C LYS A 64 8.83 -2.43 7.19
N LEU A 65 9.40 -2.49 5.99
CA LEU A 65 8.61 -2.69 4.78
C LEU A 65 9.43 -3.33 3.67
N PRO A 66 9.36 -4.67 3.50
CA PRO A 66 9.79 -5.31 2.27
C PRO A 66 8.75 -5.13 1.15
N LEU A 67 9.24 -4.91 -0.06
CA LEU A 67 8.46 -4.84 -1.30
C LEU A 67 8.71 -6.10 -2.13
N PHE A 68 7.65 -6.75 -2.59
CA PHE A 68 7.72 -7.95 -3.42
C PHE A 68 6.80 -7.83 -4.63
N ALA A 69 7.33 -7.55 -5.82
CA ALA A 69 6.56 -7.46 -7.06
C ALA A 69 5.24 -6.66 -6.88
N ASP A 70 4.11 -7.36 -6.74
CA ASP A 70 2.78 -6.79 -6.61
C ASP A 70 2.31 -6.57 -5.16
N ASP A 71 3.07 -7.05 -4.16
CA ASP A 71 2.73 -7.05 -2.74
C ASP A 71 3.66 -6.17 -1.89
N MET A 72 3.07 -5.49 -0.92
CA MET A 72 3.75 -4.68 0.09
C MET A 72 3.39 -5.21 1.48
N ILE A 73 4.39 -5.68 2.23
CA ILE A 73 4.18 -6.20 3.57
C ILE A 73 4.72 -5.17 4.56
N LEU A 74 3.89 -4.77 5.53
CA LEU A 74 4.28 -3.87 6.60
C LEU A 74 4.52 -4.67 7.89
N TYR A 75 5.71 -4.53 8.46
CA TYR A 75 6.03 -5.05 9.78
C TYR A 75 5.90 -3.95 10.83
N ILE A 76 5.21 -4.27 11.92
CA ILE A 76 4.97 -3.36 13.04
C ILE A 76 5.37 -4.08 14.33
N GLU A 77 6.28 -3.49 15.10
CA GLU A 77 6.77 -4.06 16.36
C GLU A 77 5.65 -4.28 17.39
N ASN A 78 4.79 -3.28 17.58
CA ASN A 78 3.65 -3.35 18.49
C ASN A 78 2.34 -3.00 17.75
N PRO A 79 1.65 -4.00 17.16
CA PRO A 79 0.50 -3.76 16.30
C PRO A 79 -0.73 -3.22 17.06
N LYS A 80 -0.86 -3.46 18.37
CA LYS A 80 -2.01 -2.94 19.14
C LYS A 80 -1.98 -1.43 19.27
N ASP A 81 -0.79 -0.87 19.43
CA ASP A 81 -0.62 0.55 19.74
C ASP A 81 -0.14 1.37 18.53
N SER A 82 0.41 0.71 17.50
CA SER A 82 1.14 1.38 16.40
C SER A 82 0.47 1.23 15.02
N THR A 83 -0.78 0.75 14.96
CA THR A 83 -1.53 0.58 13.70
C THR A 83 -2.18 1.86 13.18
N GLN A 84 -2.46 2.83 14.05
CA GLN A 84 -3.12 4.07 13.66
C GLN A 84 -2.33 4.86 12.61
N LYS A 85 -1.02 5.07 12.84
CA LYS A 85 -0.20 5.87 11.93
C LYS A 85 -0.03 5.26 10.53
N PRO A 86 0.26 3.96 10.38
CA PRO A 86 0.24 3.30 9.07
C PRO A 86 -1.09 3.44 8.33
N LEU A 87 -2.22 3.27 9.03
CA LEU A 87 -3.55 3.39 8.41
C LEU A 87 -3.81 4.81 7.92
N GLU A 88 -3.43 5.83 8.70
CA GLU A 88 -3.51 7.23 8.27
C GLU A 88 -2.69 7.48 6.99
N LEU A 89 -1.44 7.00 6.93
CA LEU A 89 -0.60 7.14 5.73
C LEU A 89 -1.18 6.43 4.50
N ILE A 90 -1.68 5.20 4.68
CA ILE A 90 -2.31 4.44 3.58
C ILE A 90 -3.56 5.18 3.08
N ASN A 91 -4.35 5.75 3.99
CA ASN A 91 -5.55 6.51 3.62
C ASN A 91 -5.20 7.81 2.86
N GLU A 92 -4.23 8.59 3.36
CA GLU A 92 -3.76 9.79 2.67
C GLU A 92 -3.17 9.48 1.29
N PHE A 93 -2.39 8.41 1.18
CA PHE A 93 -1.86 7.95 -0.10
C PHE A 93 -2.97 7.52 -1.06
N SER A 94 -3.99 6.80 -0.57
CA SER A 94 -5.14 6.36 -1.38
C SER A 94 -5.92 7.53 -1.98
N LYS A 95 -6.12 8.60 -1.19
CA LYS A 95 -6.74 9.86 -1.66
C LYS A 95 -5.96 10.46 -2.82
N VAL A 96 -4.64 10.53 -2.72
CA VAL A 96 -3.75 11.06 -3.78
C VAL A 96 -3.73 10.14 -5.00
N ALA A 97 -3.72 8.83 -4.80
CA ALA A 97 -3.79 7.83 -5.87
C ALA A 97 -5.14 7.79 -6.60
N GLY A 98 -6.12 8.60 -6.18
CA GLY A 98 -7.44 8.68 -6.79
C GLY A 98 -8.34 7.48 -6.47
N HIS A 99 -7.97 6.68 -5.46
CA HIS A 99 -8.83 5.71 -4.82
C HIS A 99 -9.62 6.45 -3.74
N GLN A 100 -10.86 6.82 -4.07
CA GLN A 100 -11.82 7.38 -3.12
C GLN A 100 -12.76 6.27 -2.69
N ASP A 101 -13.02 6.18 -1.38
CA ASP A 101 -14.23 5.54 -0.84
C ASP A 101 -15.50 6.20 -1.40
#